data_AF-A0A4X2KPF6-F1
#
_entry.id   AF-A0A4X2KPF6-F1
#
_cell.length_a   1.000
_cell.length_b   1.000
_cell.length_c   1.000
_cell.angle_alpha   90.00
_cell.angle_beta   90.00
_cell.angle_gamma   90.00
#
_symmetry.space_group_name_H-M   'P 1'
#
loop_
_entity.id
_entity.type
_entity.pdbx_description
1 polymer ?
#
loop_
_entity_poly.entity_id
_entity_poly.type
_entity_poly.pdbx_seq_one_letter_code
_entity_poly.pdbx_strand_id
1 'polypeptide(L)'
;MILTKAQYEEIAQCLVAVPPTRQSLRKLKQRFPSQSQSTLLSIFSQEYQKHIKRTHAKHHTVEAIETYYQRYMSGVMKDGTAPVLLELANEVDYAPSLMARIILERFLQEREESPPTLEKYYLYMQK
;
A
#
# COMPACT_ATOMS: atom_id res chain seq x y z
N MET A 1 26.29 10.60 18.20
CA MET A 1 25.81 11.96 17.86
C MET A 1 24.33 12.04 18.26
N ILE A 2 23.94 13.04 19.05
CA ILE A 2 22.54 13.23 19.44
C ILE A 2 21.89 14.11 18.38
N LEU A 3 20.79 13.65 17.80
CA LEU A 3 20.05 14.36 16.76
C LEU A 3 19.24 15.48 17.43
N THR A 4 19.41 16.72 16.98
CA THR A 4 18.66 17.86 17.57
C THR A 4 17.20 17.83 17.10
N LYS A 5 16.30 18.45 17.87
CA LYS A 5 14.90 18.57 17.47
C LYS A 5 14.74 19.23 16.10
N ALA A 6 15.49 20.30 15.83
CA ALA A 6 15.46 21.00 14.54
C ALA A 6 15.91 20.09 13.38
N GLN A 7 16.95 19.27 13.59
CA GLN A 7 17.40 18.29 12.59
C GLN A 7 16.35 17.21 12.35
N TYR A 8 15.67 16.75 13.41
CA TYR A 8 14.57 15.79 13.27
C TYR A 8 13.44 16.39 12.43
N GLU A 9 13.02 17.60 12.76
CA GLU A 9 11.93 18.29 12.08
C GLU A 9 12.25 18.54 10.61
N GLU A 10 13.49 18.91 10.28
CA GLU A 10 13.93 19.06 8.89
C GLU A 10 13.84 17.74 8.11
N ILE A 11 14.33 16.64 8.71
CA ILE A 11 14.25 15.30 8.09
C ILE A 11 12.78 14.88 7.92
N ALA A 12 11.94 15.07 8.93
CA ALA A 12 10.52 14.75 8.88
C ALA A 12 9.77 15.58 7.83
N GLN A 13 10.06 16.88 7.72
CA GLN A 13 9.49 17.77 6.71
C GLN A 13 9.85 17.30 5.29
N CYS A 14 11.11 16.84 5.09
CA CYS A 14 11.50 16.24 3.82
C CYS A 14 10.69 14.97 3.51
N LEU A 15 10.38 14.16 4.52
CA LEU A 15 9.61 12.93 4.34
C LEU A 15 8.13 13.16 4.03
N VAL A 16 7.56 14.31 4.41
CA VAL A 16 6.20 14.69 4.00
C VAL A 16 6.11 14.90 2.48
N ALA A 17 7.17 15.44 1.86
CA ALA A 17 7.19 15.79 0.46
C ALA A 17 7.61 14.64 -0.48
N VAL A 18 7.95 13.47 0.06
CA VAL A 18 8.46 12.35 -0.72
C VAL A 18 7.54 11.14 -0.55
N PRO A 19 7.14 10.46 -1.64
CA PRO A 19 6.36 9.23 -1.58
C PRO A 19 6.97 8.23 -0.60
N PRO A 20 6.24 7.36 0.07
CA PRO A 20 6.80 6.44 1.05
C PRO A 20 7.46 5.20 0.39
N THR A 21 8.39 5.43 -0.53
CA THR A 21 9.03 4.39 -1.33
C THR A 21 10.50 4.20 -0.97
N ARG A 22 11.10 3.09 -1.43
CA ARG A 22 12.55 2.85 -1.27
C ARG A 22 13.42 3.94 -1.90
N GLN A 23 12.92 4.65 -2.92
CA GLN A 23 13.65 5.77 -3.53
C GLN A 23 13.82 6.95 -2.56
N SER A 24 12.87 7.11 -1.64
CA SER A 24 12.82 8.21 -0.69
C SER A 24 13.92 8.09 0.35
N LEU A 25 14.19 6.87 0.81
CA LEU A 25 15.33 6.60 1.68
C LEU A 25 16.67 6.92 0.99
N ARG A 26 16.80 6.62 -0.32
CA ARG A 26 18.01 6.98 -1.08
C ARG A 26 18.21 8.49 -1.13
N LYS A 27 17.15 9.25 -1.43
CA LYS A 27 17.17 10.73 -1.41
C LYS A 27 17.51 11.26 -0.02
N LEU A 28 16.97 10.64 1.04
CA LEU A 28 17.23 11.03 2.42
C LEU A 28 18.71 10.85 2.79
N LYS A 29 19.32 9.74 2.40
CA LYS A 29 20.75 9.49 2.61
C LYS A 29 21.65 10.49 1.89
N GLN A 30 21.28 10.88 0.67
CA GLN A 30 22.01 11.89 -0.09
C GLN A 30 21.91 13.27 0.55
N ARG A 31 20.74 13.62 1.10
CA ARG A 31 20.49 14.92 1.71
C ARG A 31 21.09 15.07 3.11
N PHE A 32 21.16 13.98 3.87
CA PHE A 32 21.65 13.98 5.26
C PHE A 32 22.83 13.01 5.45
N PRO A 33 23.96 13.20 4.74
CA PRO A 33 25.09 12.25 4.75
C PRO A 33 25.82 12.19 6.10
N SER A 34 25.66 13.21 6.94
CA SER A 34 26.21 13.24 8.31
C SER A 34 25.44 12.36 9.30
N GLN A 35 24.25 11.89 8.94
CA GLN A 35 23.43 11.04 9.79
C GLN A 35 23.66 9.56 9.48
N SER A 36 23.66 8.75 10.52
CA SER A 36 23.82 7.30 10.35
C SER A 36 22.62 6.71 9.59
N GLN A 37 22.88 5.64 8.83
CA GLN A 37 21.82 4.93 8.10
C GLN A 37 20.71 4.42 9.02
N SER A 38 21.05 3.91 10.21
CA SER A 38 20.06 3.40 11.16
C SER A 38 19.17 4.52 11.70
N THR A 39 19.73 5.70 11.98
CA THR A 39 18.97 6.89 12.39
C THR A 39 17.97 7.31 11.31
N LEU A 40 18.42 7.44 10.07
CA LEU A 40 17.56 7.83 8.94
C LEU A 40 16.46 6.80 8.68
N LEU A 41 16.78 5.51 8.77
CA LEU A 41 15.80 4.42 8.64
C LEU A 41 14.75 4.45 9.75
N SER A 42 15.15 4.73 10.99
CA SER A 42 14.24 4.81 12.12
C SER A 42 13.25 5.96 11.94
N ILE A 43 13.74 7.16 11.58
CA ILE A 43 12.89 8.33 11.32
C ILE A 43 11.97 8.06 10.13
N PHE A 44 12.48 7.53 9.03
CA PHE A 44 11.69 7.14 7.86
C PHE A 44 10.54 6.19 8.25
N SER A 45 10.85 5.14 9.03
CA SER A 45 9.86 4.14 9.43
C SER A 45 8.75 4.75 10.29
N GLN A 46 9.08 5.67 11.19
CA GLN A 46 8.11 6.35 12.04
C GLN A 46 7.19 7.27 11.23
N GLU A 47 7.74 8.10 10.35
CA GLU A 47 6.94 8.99 9.50
C GLU A 47 6.08 8.19 8.51
N TYR A 48 6.60 7.08 7.98
CA TYR A 48 5.84 6.17 7.15
C TYR A 48 4.63 5.59 7.89
N GLN A 49 4.85 5.05 9.10
CA GLN A 49 3.75 4.50 9.91
C GLN A 49 2.70 5.56 10.24
N LYS A 50 3.12 6.79 10.57
CA LYS A 50 2.19 7.92 10.80
C LYS A 50 1.39 8.24 9.54
N HIS A 51 2.03 8.27 8.38
CA HIS A 51 1.36 8.50 7.10
C HIS A 51 0.28 7.43 6.85
N ILE A 52 0.66 6.15 6.89
CA ILE A 52 -0.27 5.04 6.67
C ILE A 52 -1.45 5.10 7.63
N LYS A 53 -1.23 5.39 8.92
CA LYS A 53 -2.34 5.52 9.90
C LYS A 53 -3.29 6.66 9.56
N ARG A 54 -2.77 7.81 9.12
CA ARG A 54 -3.59 8.98 8.75
C ARG A 54 -4.39 8.73 7.47
N THR A 55 -3.82 8.02 6.51
CA THR A 55 -4.45 7.79 5.20
C THR A 55 -5.28 6.51 5.14
N HIS A 56 -5.14 5.58 6.10
CA HIS A 56 -5.78 4.26 6.07
C HIS A 56 -7.27 4.28 5.70
N ALA A 57 -8.05 5.15 6.36
CA ALA A 57 -9.50 5.22 6.16
C ALA A 57 -9.89 5.57 4.72
N LYS A 58 -9.10 6.42 4.04
CA LYS A 58 -9.39 6.86 2.66
C LYS A 58 -9.31 5.72 1.64
N HIS A 59 -8.55 4.67 1.96
CA HIS A 59 -8.36 3.50 1.09
C HIS A 59 -9.44 2.42 1.28
N HIS A 60 -10.30 2.57 2.29
CA HIS A 60 -11.32 1.58 2.66
C HIS A 60 -12.74 2.08 2.39
N THR A 61 -12.90 3.16 1.62
CA THR A 61 -14.22 3.54 1.10
C THR A 61 -14.63 2.56 0.01
N VAL A 62 -15.93 2.32 -0.16
CA VAL A 62 -16.46 1.43 -1.21
C VAL A 62 -15.94 1.84 -2.59
N GLU A 63 -15.93 3.15 -2.87
CA GLU A 63 -15.42 3.73 -4.12
C GLU A 63 -13.92 3.45 -4.34
N ALA A 64 -13.09 3.62 -3.30
CA ALA A 64 -11.66 3.36 -3.40
C ALA A 64 -11.37 1.88 -3.64
N ILE A 65 -12.05 1.00 -2.87
CA ILE A 65 -11.91 -0.44 -2.99
C ILE A 65 -12.26 -0.90 -4.42
N GLU A 66 -13.40 -0.44 -4.95
CA GLU A 66 -13.83 -0.81 -6.31
C GLU A 66 -12.85 -0.28 -7.36
N THR A 67 -12.42 0.98 -7.23
CA THR A 67 -11.43 1.59 -8.14
C THR A 67 -10.13 0.80 -8.17
N TYR A 68 -9.60 0.41 -7.01
CA TYR A 68 -8.36 -0.37 -6.91
C TYR A 68 -8.52 -1.76 -7.49
N TYR A 69 -9.64 -2.42 -7.22
CA TYR A 69 -9.93 -3.75 -7.75
C TYR A 69 -9.99 -3.75 -9.28
N GLN A 70 -10.76 -2.82 -9.87
CA GLN A 70 -10.87 -2.70 -11.33
C GLN A 70 -9.54 -2.33 -12.00
N ARG A 71 -8.77 -1.41 -11.39
CA ARG A 71 -7.44 -1.04 -11.89
C ARG A 71 -6.46 -2.21 -11.87
N TYR A 72 -6.54 -3.06 -10.83
CA TYR A 72 -5.73 -4.26 -10.73
C TYR A 72 -6.15 -5.33 -11.74
N MET A 73 -7.44 -5.65 -11.83
CA MET A 73 -7.98 -6.62 -12.80
C MET A 73 -7.64 -6.25 -14.23
N SER A 74 -7.88 -5.00 -14.64
CA SER A 74 -7.55 -4.52 -15.98
C SER A 74 -6.05 -4.58 -16.29
N GLY A 75 -5.20 -4.26 -15.30
CA GLY A 75 -3.74 -4.34 -15.45
C GLY A 75 -3.25 -5.76 -15.66
N VAL A 76 -3.69 -6.70 -14.81
CA VAL A 76 -3.28 -8.11 -14.90
C VAL A 76 -3.82 -8.79 -16.15
N MET A 77 -5.03 -8.45 -16.59
CA MET A 77 -5.60 -8.95 -17.85
C MET A 77 -4.83 -8.47 -19.08
N LYS A 78 -4.28 -7.26 -19.03
CA LYS A 78 -3.47 -6.70 -20.12
C LYS A 78 -2.07 -7.33 -20.19
N ASP A 79 -1.42 -7.50 -19.03
CA ASP A 79 -0.11 -8.14 -18.90
C ASP A 79 0.03 -8.78 -17.52
N GLY A 80 -0.06 -10.11 -17.47
CA GLY A 80 0.06 -10.89 -16.23
C GLY A 80 1.47 -10.91 -15.62
N THR A 81 2.49 -10.42 -16.34
CA THR A 81 3.87 -10.33 -15.84
C THR A 81 4.21 -8.97 -15.25
N ALA A 82 3.36 -7.97 -15.49
CA ALA A 82 3.56 -6.61 -15.00
C ALA A 82 3.42 -6.56 -13.46
N PRO A 83 4.19 -5.70 -12.77
CA PRO A 83 4.13 -5.52 -11.32
C PRO A 83 2.93 -4.65 -10.91
N VAL A 84 1.73 -4.94 -11.44
CA VAL A 84 0.51 -4.11 -11.35
C VAL A 84 0.19 -3.72 -9.90
N LEU A 85 0.29 -4.66 -8.97
CA LEU A 85 0.05 -4.42 -7.55
C LEU A 85 1.00 -3.37 -6.95
N LEU A 86 2.29 -3.45 -7.30
CA LEU A 86 3.31 -2.53 -6.80
C LEU A 86 3.11 -1.14 -7.40
N GLU A 87 2.79 -1.05 -8.69
CA GLU A 87 2.49 0.21 -9.37
C GLU A 87 1.27 0.88 -8.73
N LEU A 88 0.16 0.15 -8.59
CA LEU A 88 -1.06 0.64 -7.96
C LEU A 88 -0.81 1.14 -6.53
N ALA A 89 -0.06 0.40 -5.72
CA ALA A 89 0.28 0.83 -4.36
C ALA A 89 1.10 2.13 -4.35
N ASN A 90 2.04 2.30 -5.29
CA ASN A 90 2.83 3.52 -5.42
C ASN A 90 2.01 4.71 -5.93
N GLU A 91 1.05 4.49 -6.85
CA GLU A 91 0.16 5.55 -7.39
C GLU A 91 -0.63 6.27 -6.28
N VAL A 92 -0.98 5.55 -5.21
CA VAL A 92 -1.81 6.08 -4.11
C VAL A 92 -1.07 6.22 -2.77
N ASP A 93 0.27 6.15 -2.77
CA ASP A 93 1.13 6.23 -1.58
C ASP A 93 0.76 5.22 -0.48
N TYR A 94 0.43 3.99 -0.86
CA TYR A 94 -0.02 2.94 0.06
C TYR A 94 0.94 1.76 0.15
N ALA A 95 0.82 0.98 1.22
CA ALA A 95 1.67 -0.20 1.40
C ALA A 95 1.25 -1.31 0.42
N PRO A 96 2.17 -1.93 -0.35
CA PRO A 96 1.81 -3.01 -1.28
C PRO A 96 1.11 -4.20 -0.62
N SER A 97 1.49 -4.54 0.61
CA SER A 97 0.84 -5.61 1.39
C SER A 97 -0.59 -5.25 1.79
N LEU A 98 -0.87 -3.98 2.10
CA LEU A 98 -2.23 -3.52 2.43
C LEU A 98 -3.09 -3.39 1.17
N MET A 99 -2.50 -2.95 0.05
CA MET A 99 -3.17 -2.97 -1.25
C MET A 99 -3.56 -4.40 -1.66
N ALA A 100 -2.66 -5.37 -1.47
CA ALA A 100 -2.94 -6.78 -1.75
C ALA A 100 -4.12 -7.29 -0.91
N ARG A 101 -4.18 -6.87 0.35
CA ARG A 101 -5.28 -7.21 1.25
C ARG A 101 -6.61 -6.67 0.74
N ILE A 102 -6.69 -5.40 0.34
CA ILE A 102 -7.92 -4.80 -0.21
C ILE A 102 -8.40 -5.58 -1.44
N ILE A 103 -7.50 -5.87 -2.38
CA ILE A 103 -7.83 -6.61 -3.61
C ILE A 103 -8.35 -8.01 -3.28
N LEU A 104 -7.67 -8.72 -2.37
CA LEU A 104 -8.07 -10.07 -1.97
C LEU A 104 -9.44 -10.07 -1.28
N GLU A 105 -9.67 -9.14 -0.35
CA GLU A 105 -10.95 -9.03 0.37
C GLU A 105 -12.10 -8.74 -0.62
N ARG A 106 -11.92 -7.81 -1.57
CA ARG A 106 -12.93 -7.49 -2.59
C ARG A 106 -13.21 -8.65 -3.54
N PHE A 107 -12.17 -9.39 -3.94
CA PHE A 107 -12.30 -10.60 -4.77
C PHE A 107 -13.10 -11.70 -4.06
N LEU A 108 -12.89 -11.88 -2.76
CA LEU A 108 -13.63 -12.86 -1.96
C LEU A 108 -15.10 -12.43 -1.79
N GLN A 109 -15.37 -11.15 -1.54
CA GLN A 109 -16.73 -10.60 -1.49
C GLN A 109 -17.50 -10.84 -2.80
N GLU A 110 -16.87 -10.61 -3.96
CA GLU A 110 -17.48 -10.90 -5.27
C GLU A 110 -17.91 -12.37 -5.43
N ARG A 111 -17.12 -13.29 -4.85
CA ARG A 111 -17.40 -14.73 -4.88
C ARG A 111 -18.47 -15.17 -3.89
N GLU A 112 -18.66 -14.42 -2.81
CA GLU A 112 -19.74 -14.65 -1.86
C GLU A 112 -21.08 -14.08 -2.35
N GLU A 113 -21.04 -12.94 -3.06
CA GLU A 113 -22.20 -12.31 -3.69
C GLU A 113 -22.68 -13.04 -4.95
N SER A 114 -21.82 -13.84 -5.59
CA SER A 114 -22.24 -14.68 -6.71
C SER A 114 -23.07 -15.86 -6.21
N PRO A 115 -24.22 -16.16 -6.86
CA PRO A 115 -25.07 -17.27 -6.45
C PRO A 115 -24.26 -18.59 -6.45
N PRO A 116 -24.57 -19.55 -5.56
CA PRO A 116 -23.85 -20.81 -5.49
C PRO A 116 -23.80 -21.42 -6.89
N THR A 117 -22.59 -21.73 -7.37
CA THR A 117 -22.41 -22.48 -8.60
C THR A 117 -23.29 -23.72 -8.57
N LEU A 118 -23.90 -24.07 -9.70
CA LEU A 118 -24.84 -25.21 -9.83
C LEU A 118 -24.31 -26.49 -9.17
N GLU A 119 -22.99 -26.69 -9.14
CA GLU A 119 -22.29 -27.75 -8.39
C GLU A 119 -22.66 -27.83 -6.90
N LYS A 120 -22.75 -26.70 -6.18
CA LYS A 120 -23.18 -26.67 -4.77
C LYS A 120 -24.64 -27.07 -4.62
N TYR A 121 -25.51 -26.67 -5.56
CA TYR A 121 -26.91 -27.05 -5.56
C TYR A 121 -27.10 -28.55 -5.84
N TYR A 122 -26.37 -29.12 -6.80
CA TYR A 122 -26.42 -30.55 -7.09
C TYR A 122 -25.92 -31.40 -5.92
N LEU A 123 -24.87 -30.98 -5.22
CA LEU A 123 -24.40 -31.66 -4.00
C LEU A 123 -25.40 -31.58 -2.83
N TYR A 124 -26.17 -30.49 -2.75
CA TYR A 124 -27.21 -30.33 -1.73
C TYR A 124 -28.42 -31.22 -1.99
N MET A 125 -28.78 -31.45 -3.26
CA MET A 125 -29.92 -32.29 -3.66
C MET A 125 -29.63 -33.81 -3.63
N GLN A 126 -28.38 -34.23 -3.38
CA GLN A 126 -27.97 -35.64 -3.29
C GLN A 126 -27.81 -36.16 -1.85
N LYS A 127 -28.15 -35.37 -0.83
CA LYS A 127 -28.24 -35.79 0.57
C LYS A 127 -29.71 -35.90 1.01
#